data_AF-A0A0R1ZUC8-F1
#
_entry.id   AF-A0A0R1ZUC8-F1
#
_cell.length_a   1.000
_cell.length_b   1.000
_cell.length_c   1.000
_cell.angle_alpha   90.00
_cell.angle_beta   90.00
_cell.angle_gamma   90.00
#
_symmetry.space_group_name_H-M   'P 1'
#
loop_
_entity.id
_entity.type
_entity.pdbx_description
1 polymer ?
#
loop_
_entity_poly.entity_id
_entity_poly.type
_entity_poly.pdbx_seq_one_letter_code
_entity_poly.pdbx_strand_id
1 'polypeptide(L)' 'MCADGTFYGGYSPDLTARIAAHNAGKGAKYTKPRLPVKLLYGEEFDNKHDALSAEWHFKHQPRAQKEAFLRAHGIAW' A
#
# COMPACT_ATOMS: atom_id res chain seq x y z
N MET A 1 -3.63 -5.32 -0.81
CA MET A 1 -3.69 -6.18 -2.02
C MET A 1 -4.74 -5.64 -2.97
N CYS A 2 -4.42 -5.48 -4.25
CA CYS A 2 -5.41 -5.27 -5.30
C CYS A 2 -6.00 -6.63 -5.74
N ALA A 3 -7.20 -6.65 -6.32
CA ALA A 3 -7.86 -7.89 -6.77
C ALA A 3 -7.03 -8.77 -7.72
N ASP A 4 -6.04 -8.17 -8.40
CA ASP A 4 -5.10 -8.79 -9.35
C ASP A 4 -3.88 -9.45 -8.66
N GLY A 5 -3.89 -9.56 -7.32
CA GLY A 5 -2.76 -10.07 -6.55
C GLY A 5 -1.55 -9.13 -6.54
N THR A 6 -1.62 -7.93 -7.12
CA THR A 6 -0.53 -6.95 -7.12
C THR A 6 -0.48 -6.15 -5.82
N PHE A 7 0.73 -5.88 -5.36
CA PHE A 7 0.99 -5.00 -4.21
C PHE A 7 1.18 -3.57 -4.70
N TYR A 8 0.28 -2.69 -4.27
CA TYR A 8 0.40 -1.26 -4.51
C TYR A 8 0.87 -0.60 -3.21
N GLY A 9 2.02 0.06 -3.28
CA GLY A 9 2.55 0.91 -2.21
C GLY A 9 2.41 2.36 -2.61
N GLY A 10 2.00 3.20 -1.67
CA GLY A 10 1.96 4.64 -1.85
C GLY A 10 1.90 5.35 -0.51
N TYR A 11 2.47 6.54 -0.43
CA TYR A 11 2.41 7.38 0.75
C TYR A 11 1.08 8.15 0.78
N SER A 12 0.51 8.30 1.98
CA SER A 12 -0.66 9.15 2.21
C SER A 12 -0.57 9.69 3.63
N PRO A 13 -0.86 10.98 3.87
CA PRO A 13 -0.97 11.51 5.23
C PRO A 13 -2.14 10.88 5.98
N ASP A 14 -3.12 10.35 5.26
CA ASP A 14 -4.34 9.78 5.83
C ASP A 14 -4.64 8.45 5.14
N LEU A 15 -4.16 7.35 5.75
CA LEU A 15 -4.30 6.00 5.22
C LEU A 15 -5.77 5.55 5.21
N THR A 16 -6.45 5.74 6.35
CA THR A 16 -7.86 5.35 6.54
C THR A 16 -8.78 6.08 5.56
N ALA A 17 -8.66 7.42 5.46
CA ALA A 17 -9.45 8.19 4.51
C ALA A 17 -9.16 7.78 3.06
N ARG A 18 -7.91 7.45 2.74
CA ARG A 18 -7.54 7.00 1.39
C ARG A 18 -8.12 5.63 1.06
N ILE A 19 -8.04 4.65 1.96
CA ILE A 19 -8.64 3.32 1.77
C ILE A 19 -10.15 3.46 1.60
N ALA A 20 -10.80 4.28 2.44
CA ALA A 20 -12.22 4.56 2.33
C ALA A 20 -12.56 5.21 0.98
N ALA A 21 -11.78 6.18 0.52
CA ALA A 21 -11.97 6.83 -0.78
C ALA A 21 -11.76 5.86 -1.96
N HIS A 22 -10.76 4.99 -1.89
CA HIS A 22 -10.54 3.96 -2.90
C HIS A 22 -11.70 2.96 -2.92
N ASN A 23 -12.11 2.40 -1.77
CA ASN A 23 -13.25 1.48 -1.66
C ASN A 23 -14.59 2.13 -2.04
N ALA A 24 -14.75 3.44 -1.82
CA ALA A 24 -15.91 4.21 -2.27
C ALA A 24 -15.90 4.51 -3.78
N GLY A 25 -14.92 3.99 -4.54
CA GLY A 25 -14.81 4.22 -5.99
C GLY A 25 -14.40 5.64 -6.37
N LYS A 26 -14.05 6.49 -5.40
CA LYS A 26 -13.51 7.86 -5.61
C LYS A 26 -11.98 7.90 -5.71
N GLY A 27 -11.31 6.75 -5.56
CA GLY A 27 -9.87 6.61 -5.75
C GLY A 27 -9.41 6.76 -7.20
N ALA A 28 -8.10 6.69 -7.39
CA ALA A 28 -7.45 6.84 -8.69
C ALA A 28 -8.08 5.95 -9.79
N LYS A 29 -8.09 6.45 -11.03
CA LYS A 29 -8.67 5.78 -12.22
C LYS A 29 -8.18 4.33 -12.39
N TYR A 30 -6.97 4.02 -11.91
CA TYR A 30 -6.34 2.70 -11.94
C TYR A 30 -6.88 1.70 -10.90
N THR A 31 -7.36 2.19 -9.75
CA THR A 31 -7.89 1.36 -8.64
C THR A 31 -9.41 1.15 -8.70
N LYS A 32 -10.13 1.93 -9.52
CA LYS A 32 -11.59 1.84 -9.71
C LYS A 32 -12.11 0.43 -10.08
N PRO A 33 -11.47 -0.31 -11.01
CA PRO A 33 -11.93 -1.66 -11.36
C PRO A 33 -11.30 -2.78 -10.52
N ARG A 34 -10.39 -2.48 -9.57
CA ARG A 34 -9.60 -3.48 -8.83
C ARG A 34 -9.98 -3.58 -7.35
N LEU A 35 -11.25 -3.30 -7.07
CA LEU A 35 -11.85 -3.38 -5.74
C LEU A 35 -12.25 -4.83 -5.41
N PRO A 36 -12.16 -5.26 -4.13
CA PRO A 36 -11.79 -4.46 -2.97
C PRO A 36 -10.27 -4.28 -2.80
N VAL A 37 -9.83 -3.07 -2.43
CA VAL A 37 -8.45 -2.85 -2.01
C VAL A 37 -8.36 -3.07 -0.49
N LYS A 38 -7.60 -4.08 -0.08
CA LYS A 38 -7.29 -4.32 1.33
C LYS A 38 -5.99 -3.63 1.70
N LEU A 39 -6.00 -2.80 2.74
CA LEU A 39 -4.78 -2.39 3.42
C LEU A 39 -4.19 -3.65 4.06
N LEU A 40 -2.96 -3.98 3.69
CA LEU A 40 -2.21 -5.07 4.31
C LEU A 40 -1.28 -4.52 5.38
N TYR A 41 -0.53 -3.47 5.02
CA TYR A 41 0.45 -2.82 5.86
C TYR A 41 0.37 -1.31 5.68
N GLY A 42 0.55 -0.57 6.78
CA GLY A 42 0.72 0.87 6.81
C GLY A 42 1.61 1.21 7.99
N GLU A 43 2.60 2.07 7.76
CA GLU A 43 3.50 2.58 8.79
C GLU A 43 3.41 4.10 8.80
N GLU A 44 3.38 4.66 10.00
CA GLU A 44 3.36 6.11 10.21
C GLU A 44 4.79 6.59 10.43
N PHE A 45 5.19 7.61 9.67
CA PHE A 45 6.49 8.23 9.77
C PHE A 45 6.31 9.69 10.19
N ASP A 46 7.07 10.11 11.20
CA ASP A 46 7.07 11.49 11.68
C ASP A 46 7.64 12.46 10.63
N ASN A 47 8.58 11.95 9.81
CA ASN A 47 9.28 12.72 8.79
C ASN A 47 8.87 12.31 7.38
N LYS A 48 8.57 13.31 6.54
CA LYS A 48 8.29 13.11 5.10
C LYS A 48 9.45 12.42 4.37
N HIS A 49 10.69 12.67 4.80
CA HIS A 49 11.88 12.04 4.22
C HIS A 49 11.90 10.53 4.43
N ASP A 50 11.55 10.08 5.64
CA ASP A 50 11.46 8.65 5.99
C ASP A 50 10.35 7.96 5.20
N ALA A 51 9.17 8.60 5.12
CA ALA A 51 8.06 8.11 4.31
C ALA A 51 8.43 7.95 2.83
N LEU A 52 9.15 8.92 2.25
CA LEU A 52 9.61 8.86 0.86
C LEU A 52 10.69 7.79 0.65
N SER A 53 11.61 7.63 1.61
CA SER A 53 12.64 6.60 1.57
C SER A 53 12.01 5.20 1.60
N ALA A 54 11.09 4.96 2.55
CA ALA A 54 10.35 3.71 2.66
C ALA A 54 9.51 3.42 1.40
N GLU A 55 8.82 4.42 0.85
CA GLU A 55 8.09 4.27 -0.42
C GLU A 55 9.04 3.90 -1.56
N TRP A 56 10.19 4.58 -1.67
CA TRP A 56 11.16 4.34 -2.74
C TRP A 56 11.74 2.93 -2.67
N HIS A 57 12.12 2.49 -1.46
CA HIS A 57 12.58 1.13 -1.19
C HIS A 57 11.49 0.11 -1.54
N PHE A 58 10.27 0.30 -1.07
CA PHE A 58 9.17 -0.61 -1.35
C PHE A 58 8.83 -0.64 -2.85
N LYS A 59 8.88 0.51 -3.54
CA LYS A 59 8.59 0.59 -4.99
C LYS A 59 9.64 -0.14 -5.83
N HIS A 60 10.93 -0.01 -5.47
CA HIS A 60 12.04 -0.67 -6.18
C HIS A 60 12.22 -2.15 -5.82
N GLN A 61 11.58 -2.62 -4.76
CA GLN A 61 11.69 -4.02 -4.37
C GLN A 61 10.90 -4.96 -5.31
N PRO A 62 11.48 -6.12 -5.67
CA PRO A 62 10.78 -7.18 -6.37
C PRO A 62 9.68 -7.77 -5.49
N ARG A 63 8.72 -8.45 -6.11
CA ARG A 63 7.56 -9.04 -5.43
C ARG A 63 7.96 -9.90 -4.23
N ALA A 64 8.98 -10.76 -4.38
CA ALA A 64 9.47 -11.61 -3.31
C ALA A 64 9.95 -10.84 -2.06
N GLN A 65 10.58 -9.66 -2.23
CA GLN A 65 10.99 -8.84 -1.09
C GLN A 65 9.79 -8.18 -0.40
N LYS A 66 8.77 -7.76 -1.17
CA LYS A 66 7.52 -7.24 -0.61
C LYS A 66 6.80 -8.31 0.21
N GLU A 67 6.76 -9.54 -0.29
CA GLU A 67 6.20 -10.69 0.41
C GLU A 67 7.01 -11.03 1.67
N ALA A 68 8.34 -11.02 1.59
CA ALA A 68 9.21 -11.21 2.75
C ALA A 68 9.01 -10.11 3.80
N PHE A 69 8.88 -8.85 3.38
CA PHE A 69 8.61 -7.71 4.25
C PHE A 69 7.26 -7.87 4.97
N LEU A 70 6.20 -8.21 4.24
CA LEU A 70 4.88 -8.47 4.82
C LEU A 70 4.91 -9.66 5.79
N ARG A 71 5.62 -10.74 5.44
CA ARG A 71 5.82 -11.91 6.33
C ARG A 71 6.59 -11.55 7.59
N ALA A 72 7.64 -10.73 7.48
CA ALA A 72 8.43 -10.27 8.61
C ALA A 72 7.58 -9.44 9.59
N HIS A 73 6.61 -8.69 9.07
CA HIS A 73 5.62 -7.94 9.86
C HIS A 73 4.42 -8.79 10.29
N GLY A 74 4.44 -10.11 10.06
CA GLY A 74 3.38 -11.04 10.49
C GLY A 74 2.08 -10.92 9.70
N ILE A 75 2.10 -10.28 8.52
CA ILE A 75 0.90 -10.09 7.71
C ILE A 75 0.75 -11.24 6.72
N ALA A 76 -0.36 -11.96 6.83
CA ALA A 76 -0.82 -12.89 5.81
C ALA A 76 -1.79 -12.17 4.85
N TRP A 77 -1.57 -12.29 3.55
CA TRP A 77 -2.33 -11.60 2.48
C TRP A 77 -3.14 -12.56 1.62
#